data_AF-A0A3G6J2S2-F1
#
_entry.id   AF-A0A3G6J2S2-F1
#
_cell.length_a   1.000
_cell.length_b   1.000
_cell.length_c   1.000
_cell.angle_alpha   90.00
_cell.angle_beta   90.00
_cell.angle_gamma   90.00
#
_symmetry.space_group_name_H-M   'P 1'
#
loop_
_entity.id
_entity.type
_entity.pdbx_description
1 polymer ?
#
loop_
_entity_poly.entity_id
_entity_poly.type
_entity_poly.pdbx_seq_one_letter_code
_entity_poly.pdbx_strand_id
1 'polypeptide(L)'
;MSNGKLILLRHGQSEWNASNQFTGWVDVNLTEKGEAEARRGGELLKREGVLPEVVYTSLLRRAIRTANIALNAADRHWIPVVRDWRLNERHYGALQGLNKAETKDKYGEEQFMAWRRSYDTPPPALENDAEYSQANDVRYADLDTVPQTECLKDVVERFVPYFEEEILPRAKKGETVLIAAHGNSLRALVKHLDGISDADIAELNIPTGIPLVYELDADGKVQNPGGTYLDPEAAAAGAAAVAAQGGK
;
A
#
# COMPACT_ATOMS: atom_id res chain seq x y z
N MET A 1 -19.97 14.33 13.32
CA MET A 1 -18.70 14.79 13.94
C MET A 1 -17.72 13.65 13.77
N SER A 2 -16.48 13.93 13.35
CA SER A 2 -15.45 12.89 13.28
C SER A 2 -15.08 12.41 14.68
N ASN A 3 -14.80 11.12 14.78
CA ASN A 3 -14.50 10.42 16.02
C ASN A 3 -13.04 9.98 16.04
N GLY A 4 -12.59 9.22 15.02
CA GLY A 4 -11.20 8.80 14.87
C GLY A 4 -10.66 9.08 13.47
N LYS A 5 -9.36 8.83 13.28
CA LYS A 5 -8.65 9.09 12.02
C LYS A 5 -7.92 7.85 11.52
N LEU A 6 -7.94 7.63 10.21
CA LEU A 6 -7.12 6.65 9.50
C LEU A 6 -6.09 7.39 8.66
N ILE A 7 -4.81 7.18 8.94
CA ILE A 7 -3.72 7.67 8.12
C ILE A 7 -3.27 6.53 7.21
N LEU A 8 -3.38 6.71 5.90
CA LEU A 8 -2.83 5.79 4.91
C LEU A 8 -1.49 6.35 4.41
N LEU A 9 -0.44 5.54 4.52
CA LEU A 9 0.91 5.90 4.09
C LEU A 9 1.48 4.82 3.18
N ARG A 10 1.58 5.11 1.89
CA ARG A 10 2.32 4.24 0.97
C ARG A 10 3.82 4.38 1.27
N HIS A 11 4.52 3.26 1.30
CA HIS A 11 5.97 3.25 1.46
C HIS A 11 6.69 4.19 0.46
N GLY A 12 7.84 4.73 0.86
CA GLY A 12 8.70 5.51 -0.03
C GLY A 12 9.26 4.67 -1.19
N GLN A 13 9.90 5.28 -2.17
CA GLN A 13 10.49 4.57 -3.31
C GLN A 13 11.36 3.37 -2.88
N SER A 14 11.05 2.17 -3.41
CA SER A 14 11.89 0.98 -3.24
C SER A 14 12.96 0.87 -4.31
N GLU A 15 13.97 0.03 -4.08
CA GLU A 15 15.01 -0.30 -5.07
C GLU A 15 14.40 -0.69 -6.42
N TRP A 16 13.39 -1.56 -6.40
CA TRP A 16 12.71 -2.02 -7.60
C TRP A 16 11.71 -1.02 -8.19
N ASN A 17 11.25 -0.04 -7.42
CA ASN A 17 10.55 1.09 -8.01
C ASN A 17 11.52 1.97 -8.80
N ALA A 18 12.74 2.17 -8.29
CA ALA A 18 13.78 2.95 -8.97
C ALA A 18 14.26 2.28 -10.26
N SER A 19 14.41 0.96 -10.28
CA SER A 19 14.79 0.18 -11.47
C SER A 19 13.60 -0.21 -12.38
N ASN A 20 12.40 0.33 -12.12
CA ASN A 20 11.19 0.08 -12.92
C ASN A 20 10.75 -1.40 -12.99
N GLN A 21 11.03 -2.20 -11.95
CA GLN A 21 10.64 -3.60 -11.87
C GLN A 21 9.29 -3.79 -11.15
N PHE A 22 8.59 -4.89 -11.46
CA PHE A 22 7.46 -5.37 -10.67
C PHE A 22 7.98 -6.03 -9.39
N THR A 23 7.56 -5.50 -8.23
CA THR A 23 8.03 -6.01 -6.93
C THR A 23 7.16 -7.10 -6.36
N GLY A 24 5.87 -6.83 -6.17
CA GLY A 24 4.97 -7.74 -5.48
C GLY A 24 5.46 -8.07 -4.08
N TRP A 25 5.53 -9.35 -3.76
CA TRP A 25 5.91 -9.83 -2.43
C TRP A 25 7.42 -9.99 -2.24
N VAL A 26 8.23 -9.72 -3.27
CA VAL A 26 9.69 -9.70 -3.12
C VAL A 26 10.10 -8.62 -2.11
N ASP A 27 10.92 -9.00 -1.14
CA ASP A 27 11.23 -8.21 0.04
C ASP A 27 12.41 -7.24 -0.18
N VAL A 28 12.26 -6.33 -1.14
CA VAL A 28 13.26 -5.31 -1.49
C VAL A 28 13.31 -4.15 -0.50
N ASN A 29 14.43 -3.44 -0.48
CA ASN A 29 14.65 -2.34 0.45
C ASN A 29 14.11 -0.99 -0.08
N LEU A 30 14.13 0.03 0.78
CA LEU A 30 13.96 1.43 0.38
C LEU A 30 15.26 1.96 -0.24
N THR A 31 15.13 2.92 -1.16
CA THR A 31 16.27 3.76 -1.57
C THR A 31 16.46 4.90 -0.57
N GLU A 32 17.59 5.62 -0.64
CA GLU A 32 17.79 6.86 0.14
C GLU A 32 16.67 7.87 -0.09
N LYS A 33 16.19 7.97 -1.34
CA LYS A 33 15.02 8.78 -1.68
C LYS A 33 13.77 8.29 -0.95
N GLY A 34 13.53 6.98 -0.92
CA GLY A 34 12.40 6.39 -0.20
C GLY A 34 12.46 6.62 1.31
N GLU A 35 13.66 6.63 1.90
CA GLU A 35 13.85 6.98 3.31
C GLU A 35 13.57 8.46 3.59
N ALA A 36 14.00 9.36 2.69
CA ALA A 36 13.68 10.79 2.78
C ALA A 36 12.16 11.04 2.65
N GLU A 37 11.49 10.33 1.73
CA GLU A 37 10.03 10.36 1.59
C GLU A 37 9.34 9.89 2.89
N ALA A 38 9.79 8.80 3.49
CA ALA A 38 9.24 8.32 4.77
C ALA A 38 9.45 9.32 5.92
N ARG A 39 10.63 9.96 5.98
CA ARG A 39 10.94 10.99 7.00
C ARG A 39 10.02 12.20 6.85
N ARG A 40 9.87 12.71 5.63
CA ARG A 40 8.94 13.81 5.31
C ARG A 40 7.52 13.44 5.70
N GLY A 41 7.08 12.20 5.43
CA GLY A 41 5.76 11.72 5.87
C GLY A 41 5.54 11.87 7.38
N GLY A 42 6.53 11.50 8.20
CA GLY A 42 6.46 11.71 9.66
C GLY A 42 6.52 13.17 10.10
N GLU A 43 7.31 14.01 9.42
CA GLU A 43 7.36 15.46 9.66
C GLU A 43 6.00 16.12 9.36
N LEU A 44 5.31 15.71 8.30
CA LEU A 44 3.95 16.16 7.98
C LEU A 44 2.97 15.78 9.10
N LEU A 45 2.99 14.53 9.56
CA LEU A 45 2.13 14.09 10.67
C LEU A 45 2.32 14.93 11.93
N LYS A 46 3.58 15.23 12.27
CA LYS A 46 3.92 16.07 13.42
C LYS A 46 3.45 17.51 13.26
N ARG A 47 3.69 18.09 12.07
CA ARG A 47 3.35 19.48 11.78
C ARG A 47 1.84 19.73 11.81
N GLU A 48 1.06 18.81 11.25
CA GLU A 48 -0.40 18.93 11.20
C GLU A 48 -1.09 18.42 12.48
N GLY A 49 -0.34 17.95 13.48
CA GLY A 49 -0.88 17.43 14.74
C GLY A 49 -1.66 16.11 14.59
N VAL A 50 -1.46 15.38 13.49
CA VAL A 50 -2.12 14.09 13.21
C VAL A 50 -1.22 12.95 13.67
N LEU A 51 -1.11 12.77 14.99
CA LEU A 51 -0.16 11.85 15.60
C LEU A 51 -0.78 10.45 15.80
N PRO A 52 -0.19 9.38 15.26
CA PRO A 52 -0.73 8.03 15.43
C PRO A 52 -0.57 7.50 16.85
N GLU A 53 -1.53 6.67 17.25
CA GLU A 53 -1.58 5.94 18.52
C GLU A 53 -1.32 4.44 18.34
N VAL A 54 -1.45 3.92 17.12
CA VAL A 54 -1.11 2.56 16.73
C VAL A 54 -0.71 2.53 15.25
N VAL A 55 0.20 1.61 14.90
CA VAL A 55 0.60 1.36 13.51
C VAL A 55 0.24 -0.05 13.07
N TYR A 56 -0.30 -0.16 11.87
CA TYR A 56 -0.40 -1.39 11.10
C TYR A 56 0.53 -1.34 9.90
N THR A 57 1.24 -2.43 9.64
CA THR A 57 2.05 -2.56 8.44
C THR A 57 2.03 -3.99 7.90
N SER A 58 2.48 -4.14 6.66
CA SER A 58 2.68 -5.45 6.03
C SER A 58 3.86 -6.22 6.63
N LEU A 59 4.13 -7.43 6.14
CA LEU A 59 5.35 -8.19 6.46
C LEU A 59 6.58 -7.81 5.59
N LEU A 60 6.47 -6.76 4.78
CA LEU A 60 7.50 -6.37 3.80
C LEU A 60 8.35 -5.20 4.32
N ARG A 61 9.68 -5.36 4.26
CA ARG A 61 10.65 -4.48 4.92
C ARG A 61 10.51 -3.02 4.54
N ARG A 62 10.16 -2.73 3.29
CA ARG A 62 9.99 -1.35 2.79
C ARG A 62 8.85 -0.58 3.48
N ALA A 63 7.76 -1.25 3.81
CA ALA A 63 6.65 -0.65 4.55
C ALA A 63 6.98 -0.54 6.04
N ILE A 64 7.60 -1.58 6.62
CA ILE A 64 8.06 -1.59 8.02
C ILE A 64 9.07 -0.47 8.26
N ARG A 65 10.06 -0.31 7.37
CA ARG A 65 11.06 0.77 7.44
C ARG A 65 10.42 2.13 7.28
N THR A 66 9.48 2.28 6.34
CA THR A 66 8.74 3.54 6.17
C THR A 66 8.04 3.92 7.47
N ALA A 67 7.33 2.98 8.10
CA ALA A 67 6.67 3.21 9.38
C ALA A 67 7.65 3.66 10.46
N ASN A 68 8.75 2.92 10.64
CA ASN A 68 9.76 3.26 11.66
C ASN A 68 10.38 4.65 11.44
N ILE A 69 10.71 5.00 10.18
CA ILE A 69 11.29 6.31 9.87
C ILE A 69 10.26 7.43 10.11
N ALA A 70 9.00 7.24 9.71
CA ALA A 70 7.94 8.21 9.94
C ALA A 70 7.67 8.39 11.44
N LEU A 71 7.61 7.31 12.23
CA LEU A 71 7.46 7.36 13.69
C LEU A 71 8.62 8.10 14.37
N ASN A 72 9.85 7.94 13.85
CA ASN A 72 10.99 8.70 14.37
C ASN A 72 10.80 10.20 14.21
N ALA A 73 10.39 10.64 13.02
CA ALA A 73 10.17 12.06 12.73
C ALA A 73 8.96 12.61 13.51
N ALA A 74 7.94 11.79 13.73
CA ALA A 74 6.75 12.13 14.49
C ALA A 74 6.90 12.02 16.03
N ASP A 75 8.04 11.55 16.53
CA ASP A 75 8.31 11.27 17.95
C ASP A 75 7.29 10.30 18.59
N ARG A 76 7.05 9.18 17.90
CA ARG A 76 6.02 8.18 18.25
C ARG A 76 6.51 6.73 18.26
N HIS A 77 7.81 6.49 18.45
CA HIS A 77 8.40 5.14 18.41
C HIS A 77 7.81 4.12 19.38
N TRP A 78 7.30 4.58 20.51
CA TRP A 78 6.82 3.73 21.60
C TRP A 78 5.43 3.15 21.37
N ILE A 79 4.70 3.62 20.35
CA ILE A 79 3.32 3.17 20.12
C ILE A 79 3.29 1.71 19.64
N PRO A 80 2.19 0.97 19.87
CA PRO A 80 2.05 -0.38 19.38
C PRO A 80 2.18 -0.49 17.85
N VAL A 81 2.83 -1.55 17.38
CA VAL A 81 2.97 -1.88 15.96
C VAL A 81 2.49 -3.29 15.71
N VAL A 82 1.50 -3.46 14.84
CA VAL A 82 0.95 -4.74 14.40
C VAL A 82 1.36 -5.00 12.95
N ARG A 83 1.73 -6.23 12.63
CA ARG A 83 2.14 -6.63 11.28
C ARG A 83 1.32 -7.81 10.81
N ASP A 84 0.79 -7.73 9.60
CA ASP A 84 0.00 -8.81 9.02
C ASP A 84 0.21 -8.89 7.51
N TRP A 85 0.25 -10.11 6.97
CA TRP A 85 0.45 -10.36 5.54
C TRP A 85 -0.70 -9.81 4.69
N ARG A 86 -1.90 -9.66 5.25
CA ARG A 86 -3.07 -9.10 4.56
C ARG A 86 -2.87 -7.64 4.16
N LEU A 87 -1.85 -6.95 4.69
CA LEU A 87 -1.44 -5.62 4.27
C LEU A 87 -0.36 -5.62 3.17
N ASN A 88 0.18 -6.77 2.79
CA ASN A 88 1.18 -6.90 1.72
C ASN A 88 0.69 -6.28 0.41
N GLU A 89 1.63 -5.87 -0.45
CA GLU A 89 1.37 -5.49 -1.84
C GLU A 89 0.63 -6.61 -2.59
N ARG A 90 0.02 -6.31 -3.73
CA ARG A 90 -0.46 -7.33 -4.66
C ARG A 90 0.67 -8.29 -5.07
N HIS A 91 0.47 -9.60 -4.95
CA HIS A 91 1.39 -10.60 -5.49
C HIS A 91 1.39 -10.53 -7.02
N TYR A 92 2.53 -10.20 -7.64
CA TYR A 92 2.60 -9.99 -9.09
C TYR A 92 2.85 -11.28 -9.89
N GLY A 93 2.93 -12.42 -9.20
CA GLY A 93 3.16 -13.72 -9.81
C GLY A 93 4.40 -13.73 -10.67
N ALA A 94 4.31 -14.31 -11.87
CA ALA A 94 5.42 -14.46 -12.79
C ALA A 94 6.02 -13.12 -13.27
N LEU A 95 5.36 -11.99 -12.99
CA LEU A 95 5.91 -10.67 -13.30
C LEU A 95 6.94 -10.20 -12.27
N GLN A 96 7.01 -10.80 -11.08
CA GLN A 96 7.97 -10.38 -10.04
C GLN A 96 9.41 -10.42 -10.57
N GLY A 97 10.12 -9.29 -10.45
CA GLY A 97 11.48 -9.12 -10.95
C GLY A 97 11.58 -8.62 -12.39
N LEU A 98 10.51 -8.70 -13.19
CA LEU A 98 10.54 -8.23 -14.57
C LEU A 98 10.50 -6.69 -14.63
N ASN A 99 11.21 -6.11 -15.59
CA ASN A 99 11.11 -4.69 -15.90
C ASN A 99 9.77 -4.39 -16.57
N LYS A 100 9.11 -3.30 -16.15
CA LYS A 100 7.79 -2.90 -16.63
C LYS A 100 7.80 -2.48 -18.10
N ALA A 101 8.83 -1.75 -18.54
CA ALA A 101 8.95 -1.29 -19.92
C ALA A 101 9.18 -2.46 -20.87
N GLU A 102 10.14 -3.32 -20.55
CA GLU A 102 10.43 -4.54 -21.33
C GLU A 102 9.21 -5.49 -21.39
N THR A 103 8.47 -5.60 -20.28
CA THR A 103 7.22 -6.37 -20.23
C THR A 103 6.15 -5.74 -21.12
N LYS A 104 6.01 -4.41 -21.13
CA LYS A 104 5.10 -3.69 -22.02
C LYS A 104 5.48 -3.90 -23.49
N ASP A 105 6.76 -3.83 -23.82
CA ASP A 105 7.25 -4.06 -25.19
C ASP A 105 7.00 -5.49 -25.66
N LYS A 106 7.15 -6.48 -24.76
CA LYS A 106 6.97 -7.90 -25.08
C LYS A 106 5.50 -8.31 -25.22
N TYR A 107 4.62 -7.83 -24.34
CA TYR A 107 3.23 -8.29 -24.26
C TYR A 107 2.22 -7.27 -24.81
N GLY A 108 2.65 -6.07 -25.16
CA GLY A 108 1.79 -4.98 -25.61
C GLY A 108 1.16 -4.18 -24.47
N GLU A 109 0.69 -2.97 -24.81
CA GLU A 109 0.13 -2.03 -23.85
C GLU A 109 -1.18 -2.52 -23.21
N GLU A 110 -2.05 -3.16 -23.99
CA GLU A 110 -3.33 -3.67 -23.50
C GLU A 110 -3.13 -4.73 -22.40
N GLN A 111 -2.30 -5.73 -22.65
CA GLN A 111 -2.00 -6.79 -21.68
C GLN A 111 -1.26 -6.25 -20.44
N PHE A 112 -0.31 -5.33 -20.65
CA PHE A 112 0.40 -4.66 -19.55
C PHE A 112 -0.55 -3.86 -18.65
N MET A 113 -1.50 -3.14 -19.24
CA MET A 113 -2.51 -2.37 -18.51
C MET A 113 -3.51 -3.30 -17.82
N ALA A 114 -3.91 -4.41 -18.45
CA ALA A 114 -4.73 -5.44 -17.81
C ALA A 114 -4.08 -5.96 -16.52
N TRP A 115 -2.82 -6.40 -16.56
CA TRP A 115 -2.12 -6.86 -15.35
C TRP A 115 -1.91 -5.77 -14.31
N ARG A 116 -1.67 -4.53 -14.72
CA ARG A 116 -1.43 -3.43 -13.78
C ARG A 116 -2.70 -2.91 -13.12
N ARG A 117 -3.81 -2.83 -13.86
CA ARG A 117 -4.96 -2.01 -13.49
C ARG A 117 -6.28 -2.76 -13.46
N SER A 118 -6.40 -3.93 -14.09
CA SER A 118 -7.61 -4.73 -13.99
C SER A 118 -7.94 -5.06 -12.54
N TYR A 119 -9.23 -5.01 -12.22
CA TYR A 119 -9.72 -5.34 -10.91
C TYR A 119 -9.65 -6.85 -10.64
N ASP A 120 -10.04 -7.67 -11.62
CA ASP A 120 -10.33 -9.10 -11.46
C ASP A 120 -9.39 -10.02 -12.24
N THR A 121 -8.47 -9.46 -13.04
CA THR A 121 -7.57 -10.24 -13.89
C THR A 121 -6.17 -10.31 -13.26
N PRO A 122 -5.75 -11.47 -12.70
CA PRO A 122 -4.43 -11.59 -12.09
C PRO A 122 -3.34 -11.71 -13.17
N PRO A 123 -2.10 -11.33 -12.85
CA PRO A 123 -0.92 -11.78 -13.60
C PRO A 123 -0.79 -13.31 -13.63
N PRO A 124 0.04 -13.88 -14.52
CA PRO A 124 0.31 -15.32 -14.51
C PRO A 124 0.88 -15.77 -13.15
N ALA A 125 0.51 -16.98 -12.71
CA ALA A 125 0.99 -17.56 -11.46
C ALA A 125 2.51 -17.78 -11.46
N LEU A 126 3.14 -17.61 -10.30
CA LEU A 126 4.55 -17.94 -10.08
C LEU A 126 4.66 -19.31 -9.44
N GLU A 127 5.50 -20.19 -10.01
CA GLU A 127 5.78 -21.50 -9.44
C GLU A 127 6.43 -21.40 -8.06
N ASN A 128 6.19 -22.40 -7.20
CA ASN A 128 6.62 -22.38 -5.80
C ASN A 128 8.14 -22.44 -5.63
N ASP A 129 8.87 -23.02 -6.58
CA ASP A 129 10.33 -23.17 -6.59
C ASP A 129 11.06 -22.09 -7.42
N ALA A 130 10.32 -21.14 -8.01
CA ALA A 130 10.90 -20.06 -8.77
C ALA A 130 11.69 -19.09 -7.88
N GLU A 131 12.72 -18.44 -8.45
CA GLU A 131 13.68 -17.56 -7.74
C GLU A 131 13.01 -16.51 -6.83
N TYR A 132 11.94 -15.89 -7.30
CA TYR A 132 11.22 -14.82 -6.60
C TYR A 132 9.93 -15.30 -5.92
N SER A 133 9.77 -16.61 -5.68
CA SER A 133 8.60 -17.15 -4.99
C SER A 133 8.70 -16.97 -3.48
N GLN A 134 7.54 -16.78 -2.83
CA GLN A 134 7.44 -16.67 -1.37
C GLN A 134 6.92 -17.96 -0.72
N ALA A 135 6.67 -19.00 -1.50
CA ALA A 135 6.03 -20.24 -1.02
C ALA A 135 6.75 -20.90 0.16
N ASN A 136 8.07 -20.73 0.26
CA ASN A 136 8.90 -21.33 1.31
C ASN A 136 9.44 -20.30 2.33
N ASP A 137 8.96 -19.05 2.31
CA ASP A 137 9.39 -18.04 3.29
C ASP A 137 8.69 -18.28 4.64
N VAL A 138 9.50 -18.44 5.69
CA VAL A 138 9.04 -18.74 7.06
C VAL A 138 8.04 -17.72 7.60
N ARG A 139 8.02 -16.48 7.09
CA ARG A 139 7.06 -15.46 7.52
C ARG A 139 5.61 -15.79 7.14
N TYR A 140 5.41 -16.74 6.22
CA TYR A 140 4.11 -17.18 5.74
C TYR A 140 3.81 -18.65 6.11
N ALA A 141 4.56 -19.25 7.04
CA ALA A 141 4.41 -20.65 7.41
C ALA A 141 3.03 -20.99 8.01
N ASP A 142 2.33 -20.00 8.56
CA ASP A 142 0.98 -20.15 9.13
C ASP A 142 -0.15 -20.01 8.09
N LEU A 143 0.17 -19.81 6.81
CA LEU A 143 -0.81 -19.79 5.73
C LEU A 143 -1.03 -21.19 5.17
N ASP A 144 -2.29 -21.58 5.01
CA ASP A 144 -2.64 -22.82 4.30
C ASP A 144 -2.08 -22.83 2.87
N THR A 145 -2.06 -21.67 2.22
CA THR A 145 -1.49 -21.49 0.89
C THR A 145 -0.98 -20.06 0.72
N VAL A 146 0.29 -19.91 0.34
CA VAL A 146 0.86 -18.63 -0.11
C VAL A 146 0.35 -18.34 -1.53
N PRO A 147 -0.23 -17.16 -1.81
CA PRO A 147 -0.75 -16.86 -3.14
C PRO A 147 0.38 -16.83 -4.17
N GLN A 148 0.16 -17.47 -5.32
CA GLN A 148 1.09 -17.48 -6.44
C GLN A 148 0.92 -16.26 -7.36
N THR A 149 -0.21 -15.57 -7.29
CA THR A 149 -0.55 -14.35 -8.02
C THR A 149 -1.81 -13.75 -7.41
N GLU A 150 -2.02 -12.45 -7.57
CA GLU A 150 -3.21 -11.75 -7.11
C GLU A 150 -3.61 -10.68 -8.15
N CYS A 151 -4.91 -10.54 -8.37
CA CYS A 151 -5.52 -9.33 -8.93
C CYS A 151 -5.86 -8.33 -7.80
N LEU A 152 -6.50 -7.20 -8.10
CA LEU A 152 -6.86 -6.24 -7.04
C LEU A 152 -8.04 -6.77 -6.19
N LYS A 153 -8.95 -7.54 -6.78
CA LYS A 153 -10.06 -8.19 -6.09
C LYS A 153 -9.56 -9.15 -5.01
N ASP A 154 -8.57 -9.99 -5.31
CA ASP A 154 -7.98 -10.91 -4.32
C ASP A 154 -7.40 -10.13 -3.12
N VAL A 155 -6.75 -8.98 -3.38
CA VAL A 155 -6.24 -8.08 -2.33
C VAL A 155 -7.38 -7.50 -1.49
N VAL A 156 -8.51 -7.12 -2.10
CA VAL A 156 -9.71 -6.68 -1.38
C VAL A 156 -10.23 -7.79 -0.48
N GLU A 157 -10.37 -9.01 -1.01
CA GLU A 157 -10.92 -10.17 -0.30
C GLU A 157 -10.08 -10.56 0.92
N ARG A 158 -8.74 -10.44 0.86
CA ARG A 158 -7.90 -10.69 2.04
C ARG A 158 -7.77 -9.50 2.99
N PHE A 159 -7.82 -8.25 2.51
CA PHE A 159 -7.49 -7.09 3.34
C PHE A 159 -8.71 -6.48 4.03
N VAL A 160 -9.83 -6.35 3.32
CA VAL A 160 -11.02 -5.68 3.86
C VAL A 160 -11.56 -6.37 5.12
N PRO A 161 -11.69 -7.71 5.18
CA PRO A 161 -12.13 -8.36 6.42
C PRO A 161 -11.22 -8.06 7.62
N TYR A 162 -9.89 -8.10 7.42
CA TYR A 162 -8.93 -7.75 8.47
C TYR A 162 -9.04 -6.28 8.88
N PHE A 163 -9.27 -5.38 7.93
CA PHE A 163 -9.52 -3.97 8.23
C PHE A 163 -10.79 -3.81 9.08
N GLU A 164 -11.91 -4.44 8.71
CA GLU A 164 -13.19 -4.32 9.42
C GLU A 164 -13.15 -4.94 10.83
N GLU A 165 -12.45 -6.06 11.00
CA GLU A 165 -12.40 -6.81 12.25
C GLU A 165 -11.37 -6.27 13.25
N GLU A 166 -10.20 -5.83 12.79
CA GLU A 166 -9.08 -5.43 13.67
C GLU A 166 -8.81 -3.92 13.67
N ILE A 167 -8.83 -3.27 12.51
CA ILE A 167 -8.38 -1.88 12.36
C ILE A 167 -9.51 -0.87 12.61
N LEU A 168 -10.64 -1.03 11.90
CA LEU A 168 -11.79 -0.13 11.96
C LEU A 168 -12.34 0.04 13.39
N PRO A 169 -12.42 -0.99 14.24
CA PRO A 169 -12.92 -0.83 15.62
C PRO A 169 -12.09 0.13 16.46
N ARG A 170 -10.80 0.31 16.15
CA ARG A 170 -9.93 1.29 16.84
C ARG A 170 -10.27 2.72 16.45
N ALA A 171 -10.39 2.98 15.15
CA ALA A 171 -10.81 4.29 14.67
C ALA A 171 -12.23 4.65 15.15
N LYS A 172 -13.13 3.67 15.23
CA LYS A 172 -14.47 3.84 15.85
C LYS A 172 -14.44 4.14 17.35
N LYS A 173 -13.34 3.85 18.05
CA LYS A 173 -13.10 4.26 19.45
C LYS A 173 -12.42 5.62 19.58
N GLY A 174 -12.09 6.25 18.47
CA GLY A 174 -11.48 7.57 18.41
C GLY A 174 -9.96 7.55 18.27
N GLU A 175 -9.34 6.36 18.14
CA GLU A 175 -7.89 6.26 17.94
C GLU A 175 -7.47 6.83 16.58
N THR A 176 -6.29 7.46 16.54
CA THR A 176 -5.60 7.79 15.29
C THR A 176 -4.74 6.61 14.85
N VAL A 177 -5.14 5.91 13.79
CA VAL A 177 -4.47 4.70 13.31
C VAL A 177 -3.64 5.00 12.06
N LEU A 178 -2.37 4.59 12.04
CA LEU A 178 -1.51 4.65 10.85
C LEU A 178 -1.43 3.28 10.17
N ILE A 179 -1.75 3.23 8.87
CA ILE A 179 -1.54 2.06 8.00
C ILE A 179 -0.40 2.38 7.03
N ALA A 180 0.78 1.85 7.30
CA ALA A 180 1.94 1.95 6.43
C ALA A 180 2.03 0.72 5.52
N ALA A 181 1.67 0.86 4.24
CA ALA A 181 1.50 -0.26 3.32
C ALA A 181 1.94 0.08 1.88
N HIS A 182 1.26 -0.48 0.88
CA HIS A 182 1.72 -0.51 -0.52
C HIS A 182 0.68 0.06 -1.47
N GLY A 183 1.04 0.18 -2.75
CA GLY A 183 0.18 0.80 -3.74
C GLY A 183 -1.18 0.12 -3.86
N ASN A 184 -1.22 -1.19 -4.12
CA ASN A 184 -2.49 -1.87 -4.36
C ASN A 184 -3.25 -2.21 -3.08
N SER A 185 -2.59 -2.50 -1.97
CA SER A 185 -3.30 -2.72 -0.70
C SER A 185 -4.00 -1.44 -0.22
N LEU A 186 -3.37 -0.27 -0.37
CA LEU A 186 -4.04 1.00 -0.06
C LEU A 186 -5.12 1.35 -1.08
N ARG A 187 -4.95 1.05 -2.38
CA ARG A 187 -6.03 1.21 -3.37
C ARG A 187 -7.23 0.33 -3.03
N ALA A 188 -7.01 -0.92 -2.62
CA ALA A 188 -8.07 -1.84 -2.21
C ALA A 188 -8.87 -1.28 -1.03
N LEU A 189 -8.19 -0.72 -0.02
CA LEU A 189 -8.87 -0.09 1.12
C LEU A 189 -9.60 1.19 0.74
N VAL A 190 -8.99 2.07 -0.06
CA VAL A 190 -9.65 3.29 -0.55
C VAL A 190 -10.90 2.95 -1.37
N LYS A 191 -10.83 1.90 -2.21
CA LYS A 191 -12.00 1.39 -2.94
C LYS A 191 -13.16 1.06 -2.00
N HIS A 192 -12.87 0.37 -0.91
CA HIS A 192 -13.86 0.00 0.09
C HIS A 192 -14.40 1.22 0.86
N LEU A 193 -13.52 2.11 1.32
CA LEU A 193 -13.88 3.30 2.10
C LEU A 193 -14.77 4.27 1.31
N ASP A 194 -14.45 4.50 0.04
CA ASP A 194 -15.14 5.48 -0.81
C ASP A 194 -16.19 4.85 -1.73
N GLY A 195 -16.39 3.53 -1.67
CA GLY A 195 -17.33 2.82 -2.54
C GLY A 195 -17.00 2.94 -4.02
N ILE A 196 -15.72 2.99 -4.38
CA ILE A 196 -15.28 3.16 -5.78
C ILE A 196 -15.67 1.91 -6.59
N SER A 197 -16.20 2.13 -7.79
CA SER A 197 -16.58 1.05 -8.70
C SER A 197 -15.36 0.24 -9.20
N ASP A 198 -15.61 -0.96 -9.70
CA ASP A 198 -14.56 -1.81 -10.27
C ASP A 198 -13.95 -1.21 -11.55
N ALA A 199 -14.68 -0.34 -12.24
CA ALA A 199 -14.20 0.38 -13.41
C ALA A 199 -13.29 1.56 -13.01
N ASP A 200 -13.73 2.36 -12.04
CA ASP A 200 -13.04 3.62 -11.69
C ASP A 200 -11.77 3.37 -10.86
N ILE A 201 -11.68 2.24 -10.16
CA ILE A 201 -10.51 1.94 -9.32
C ILE A 201 -9.21 1.84 -10.12
N ALA A 202 -9.28 1.54 -11.42
CA ALA A 202 -8.14 1.51 -12.33
C ALA A 202 -7.38 2.85 -12.38
N GLU A 203 -8.10 3.96 -12.24
CA GLU A 203 -7.58 5.32 -12.37
C GLU A 203 -6.94 5.84 -11.08
N LEU A 204 -7.27 5.24 -9.93
CA LEU A 204 -6.74 5.65 -8.64
C LEU A 204 -5.23 5.40 -8.53
N ASN A 205 -4.48 6.47 -8.22
CA ASN A 205 -3.05 6.42 -8.01
C ASN A 205 -2.68 7.02 -6.65
N ILE A 206 -2.13 6.18 -5.77
CA ILE A 206 -1.65 6.60 -4.45
C ILE A 206 -0.16 6.99 -4.54
N PRO A 207 0.23 8.24 -4.23
CA PRO A 207 1.63 8.67 -4.26
C PRO A 207 2.46 7.99 -3.16
N THR A 208 3.78 7.95 -3.32
CA THR A 208 4.70 7.41 -2.29
C THR A 208 4.96 8.45 -1.20
N GLY A 209 5.01 8.01 0.06
CA GLY A 209 5.52 8.82 1.18
C GLY A 209 4.66 9.99 1.66
N ILE A 210 3.46 10.20 1.12
CA ILE A 210 2.57 11.31 1.49
C ILE A 210 1.38 10.76 2.27
N PRO A 211 1.19 11.15 3.55
CA PRO A 211 0.06 10.69 4.34
C PRO A 211 -1.29 11.16 3.78
N LEU A 212 -2.21 10.23 3.62
CA LEU A 212 -3.62 10.46 3.27
C LEU A 212 -4.49 10.22 4.51
N VAL A 213 -5.24 11.22 4.95
CA VAL A 213 -6.04 11.14 6.19
C VAL A 213 -7.51 11.00 5.87
N TYR A 214 -8.13 9.92 6.35
CA TYR A 214 -9.56 9.75 6.44
C TYR A 214 -10.04 10.05 7.86
N GLU A 215 -11.19 10.70 7.95
CA GLU A 215 -11.92 10.95 9.18
C GLU A 215 -13.15 10.06 9.21
N LEU A 216 -13.32 9.33 10.31
CA LEU A 216 -14.44 8.41 10.50
C LEU A 216 -15.33 8.90 11.65
N ASP A 217 -16.65 8.74 11.51
CA ASP A 217 -17.56 8.89 12.65
C ASP A 217 -17.54 7.65 13.56
N ALA A 218 -18.34 7.69 14.63
CA ALA A 218 -18.43 6.60 15.61
C ALA A 218 -19.00 5.29 15.03
N ASP A 219 -19.71 5.36 13.89
CA ASP A 219 -20.20 4.19 13.17
C ASP A 219 -19.16 3.60 12.20
N GLY A 220 -18.08 4.35 11.94
CA GLY A 220 -17.02 3.98 11.01
C GLY A 220 -17.23 4.53 9.60
N LYS A 221 -18.18 5.45 9.40
CA LYS A 221 -18.43 6.05 8.08
C LYS A 221 -17.47 7.18 7.82
N VAL A 222 -16.95 7.22 6.59
CA VAL A 222 -16.08 8.29 6.09
C VAL A 222 -16.81 9.63 6.09
N GLN A 223 -16.18 10.64 6.70
CA GLN A 223 -16.70 12.01 6.76
C GLN A 223 -16.05 12.93 5.70
N ASN A 224 -14.94 12.50 5.10
CA ASN A 224 -14.22 13.21 4.04
C ASN A 224 -13.91 12.25 2.87
N PRO A 225 -14.86 11.96 1.97
CA PRO A 225 -14.65 11.06 0.84
C PRO A 225 -13.43 11.43 0.00
N GLY A 226 -12.64 10.43 -0.40
CA GLY A 226 -11.34 10.61 -1.07
C GLY A 226 -10.18 10.93 -0.13
N GLY A 227 -10.45 11.13 1.16
CA GLY A 227 -9.49 11.51 2.18
C GLY A 227 -8.87 12.90 1.94
N THR A 228 -7.92 13.26 2.80
CA THR A 228 -7.19 14.53 2.70
C THR A 228 -5.70 14.28 2.82
N TYR A 229 -4.95 14.52 1.73
CA TYR A 229 -3.49 14.46 1.78
C TYR A 229 -2.94 15.63 2.61
N LEU A 230 -1.94 15.35 3.45
CA LEU A 230 -1.26 16.39 4.25
C LEU A 230 -0.34 17.30 3.42
N ASP A 231 -0.13 16.95 2.15
CA ASP A 231 0.56 17.77 1.15
C ASP A 231 -0.09 17.55 -0.22
N PRO A 232 -1.20 18.25 -0.55
CA PRO A 232 -1.98 18.00 -1.76
C PRO A 232 -1.19 18.23 -3.06
N GLU A 233 -0.31 19.23 -3.10
CA GLU A 233 0.50 19.55 -4.29
C GLU A 233 1.50 18.42 -4.57
N ALA A 234 2.23 17.99 -3.54
CA ALA A 234 3.14 16.86 -3.68
C ALA A 234 2.38 15.56 -4.01
N ALA A 235 1.17 15.39 -3.47
CA ALA A 235 0.34 14.21 -3.73
C ALA A 235 -0.08 14.13 -5.20
N ALA A 236 -0.52 15.25 -5.78
CA ALA A 236 -0.88 15.33 -7.20
C ALA A 236 0.32 15.01 -8.10
N ALA A 237 1.49 15.59 -7.83
CA ALA A 237 2.71 15.32 -8.58
C ALA A 237 3.15 13.86 -8.46
N GLY A 238 3.09 13.28 -7.25
CA GLY A 238 3.41 11.88 -6.99
C GLY A 238 2.45 10.91 -7.67
N ALA A 239 1.15 11.19 -7.66
CA ALA A 239 0.13 10.38 -8.33
C ALA A 239 0.35 10.36 -9.85
N ALA A 240 0.65 11.52 -10.45
CA ALA A 240 1.00 11.62 -11.87
C ALA A 240 2.26 10.80 -12.22
N ALA A 241 3.30 10.84 -11.36
CA ALA A 241 4.50 10.03 -11.55
C ALA A 241 4.22 8.51 -11.49
N VAL A 242 3.29 8.07 -10.64
CA VAL A 242 2.88 6.65 -10.56
C VAL A 242 2.09 6.24 -11.81
N ALA A 243 1.22 7.12 -12.32
CA ALA A 243 0.48 6.89 -13.54
C ALA A 243 1.41 6.72 -14.76
N ALA A 244 2.47 7.53 -14.85
CA ALA A 244 3.44 7.51 -15.94
C ALA A 244 4.42 6.31 -15.93
N GLN A 245 4.42 5.45 -14.91
CA GLN A 245 5.30 4.27 -14.88
C GLN A 245 5.02 3.33 -16.05
N GLY A 246 6.07 2.76 -16.65
CA GLY A 246 5.97 1.93 -17.86
C GLY A 246 5.92 2.73 -19.17
N GLY A 247 6.06 4.06 -19.11
CA GLY A 247 6.13 4.94 -20.29
C GLY A 247 7.54 5.35 -20.71
N LYS A 248 8.59 4.71 -20.19
CA LYS A 248 10.00 4.94 -20.54
C LYS A 248 10.76 3.64 -20.60
#